data_AF-A0A7K8TFE4-F1
#
_entry.id   AF-A0A7K8TFE4-F1
#
_cell.length_a   1.000
_cell.length_b   1.000
_cell.length_c   1.000
_cell.angle_alpha   90.00
_cell.angle_beta   90.00
_cell.angle_gamma   90.00
#
_symmetry.space_group_name_H-M   'P 1'
#
loop_
_entity.id
_entity.type
_entity.pdbx_description
1 polymer ?
#
loop_
_entity_poly.entity_id
_entity_poly.type
_entity_poly.pdbx_seq_one_letter_code
_entity_poly.pdbx_strand_id
1 'polypeptide(L)'
;VVLGVAAIAGAFTEKILKDMAAFNERPIVFALSNPTSKAECTAEQCYRLTEGRGIFASGSPFSKVTLPNGQTFFPGQGNNAYVFPGVALGVIACGVRHISDDIFLITAESIAAEVTEQNLAEGRLYPPLDSIREVSLKIAVKIVDWAYKHGLASWYPEPADKEAFVKRLVYSPDYDSFVIDDYRWPPAAMQTQDV
;
A
#
# COMPACT_ATOMS: atom_id res chain seq x y z
N VAL A 1 14.91 -8.65 14.69
CA VAL A 1 13.68 -8.91 13.91
C VAL A 1 13.53 -10.40 13.71
N VAL A 2 12.31 -10.95 13.77
CA VAL A 2 12.00 -12.31 13.32
C VAL A 2 10.89 -12.27 12.27
N LEU A 3 11.11 -12.95 11.14
CA LEU A 3 10.22 -12.96 9.97
C LEU A 3 9.78 -14.39 9.67
N GLY A 4 8.48 -14.61 9.64
CA GLY A 4 7.85 -15.90 9.38
C GLY A 4 7.19 -15.88 8.00
N VAL A 5 7.67 -16.75 7.10
CA VAL A 5 7.17 -16.89 5.72
C VAL A 5 7.08 -18.36 5.30
N ALA A 6 7.03 -19.28 6.26
CA ALA A 6 7.22 -20.72 6.02
C ALA A 6 5.90 -21.52 5.97
N ALA A 7 4.75 -20.88 6.19
CA ALA A 7 3.45 -21.51 6.35
C ALA A 7 3.40 -22.56 7.48
N ILE A 8 4.20 -22.37 8.53
CA ILE A 8 4.25 -23.25 9.71
C ILE A 8 3.52 -22.56 10.86
N ALA A 9 2.29 -23.00 11.10
CA ALA A 9 1.44 -22.49 12.17
C ALA A 9 2.10 -22.67 13.54
N GLY A 10 2.11 -21.62 14.36
CA GLY A 10 2.67 -21.68 15.72
C GLY A 10 4.19 -21.83 15.79
N ALA A 11 4.92 -21.61 14.69
CA ALA A 11 6.38 -21.67 14.68
C ALA A 11 7.02 -20.69 15.69
N PHE A 12 6.40 -19.54 15.92
CA PHE A 12 6.82 -18.60 16.96
C PHE A 12 6.18 -18.99 18.29
N THR A 13 6.78 -20.00 18.90
CA THR A 13 6.36 -20.52 20.20
C THR A 13 6.49 -19.48 21.31
N GLU A 14 5.86 -19.75 22.45
CA GLU A 14 5.97 -18.91 23.64
C GLU A 14 7.42 -18.63 24.03
N LYS A 15 8.27 -19.68 23.99
CA LYS A 15 9.70 -19.54 24.28
C LYS A 15 10.36 -18.55 23.33
N ILE A 16 10.10 -18.65 22.03
CA ILE A 16 10.71 -17.76 21.02
C ILE A 16 10.27 -16.31 21.23
N LEU A 17 8.98 -16.07 21.50
CA LEU A 17 8.46 -14.72 21.71
C LEU A 17 9.03 -14.08 22.99
N LYS A 18 9.15 -14.86 24.07
CA LYS A 18 9.80 -14.42 25.31
C LYS A 18 11.29 -14.16 25.11
N ASP A 19 12.00 -15.03 24.41
CA ASP A 19 13.43 -14.86 24.10
C ASP A 19 13.64 -13.56 23.27
N MET A 20 12.82 -13.33 22.24
CA MET A 20 12.84 -12.10 21.45
C MET A 20 12.63 -10.85 22.31
N ALA A 21 11.69 -10.90 23.26
CA ALA A 21 11.42 -9.83 24.22
C ALA A 21 12.51 -9.64 25.28
N ALA A 22 13.28 -10.67 25.59
CA ALA A 22 14.42 -10.59 26.49
C ALA A 22 15.64 -9.96 25.81
N PHE A 23 15.88 -10.27 24.53
CA PHE A 23 17.01 -9.74 23.78
C PHE A 23 16.81 -8.33 23.26
N ASN A 24 15.57 -7.88 23.11
CA ASN A 24 15.25 -6.60 22.48
C ASN A 24 14.25 -5.83 23.32
N GLU A 25 14.47 -4.52 23.47
CA GLU A 25 13.52 -3.62 24.12
C GLU A 25 12.17 -3.63 23.40
N ARG A 26 12.16 -3.56 22.06
CA ARG A 26 10.96 -3.63 21.21
C ARG A 26 11.14 -4.67 20.10
N PRO A 27 10.83 -5.96 20.33
CA PRO A 27 11.08 -7.00 19.33
C PRO A 27 10.13 -6.88 18.14
N ILE A 28 10.66 -6.85 16.92
CA ILE A 28 9.86 -6.91 15.69
C ILE A 28 9.58 -8.37 15.34
N VAL A 29 8.29 -8.70 15.22
CA VAL A 29 7.76 -10.06 14.97
C VAL A 29 6.78 -10.00 13.81
N PHE A 30 7.16 -10.52 12.63
CA PHE A 30 6.26 -10.59 11.47
C PHE A 30 5.83 -12.03 11.20
N ALA A 31 4.52 -12.29 11.31
CA ALA A 31 3.90 -13.58 11.00
C ALA A 31 3.19 -13.50 9.63
N LEU A 32 3.96 -13.57 8.55
CA LEU A 32 3.50 -13.23 7.20
C LEU A 32 2.82 -14.39 6.46
N SER A 33 2.84 -15.59 7.03
CA SER A 33 2.19 -16.75 6.44
C SER A 33 0.67 -16.58 6.34
N ASN A 34 0.12 -16.95 5.18
CA ASN A 34 -1.30 -16.92 4.88
C ASN A 34 -1.86 -18.35 4.69
N PRO A 35 -3.16 -18.59 4.99
CA PRO A 35 -4.10 -17.70 5.69
C PRO A 35 -3.83 -17.66 7.21
N THR A 36 -4.71 -17.04 8.01
CA THR A 36 -4.56 -16.91 9.48
C THR A 36 -4.23 -18.23 10.19
N SER A 37 -4.73 -19.37 9.70
CA SER A 37 -4.44 -20.71 10.25
C SER A 37 -3.00 -21.18 10.05
N LYS A 38 -2.20 -20.45 9.28
CA LYS A 38 -0.78 -20.69 9.01
C LYS A 38 0.15 -19.66 9.62
N ALA A 39 -0.38 -18.67 10.33
CA ALA A 39 0.41 -17.64 10.99
C ALA A 39 1.35 -18.26 12.04
N GLU A 40 2.61 -17.80 12.06
CA GLU A 40 3.63 -18.28 12.97
C GLU A 40 3.29 -18.00 14.44
N CYS A 41 2.57 -16.92 14.72
CA CYS A 41 1.85 -16.67 15.97
C CYS A 41 0.68 -15.70 15.72
N THR A 42 -0.22 -15.59 16.70
CA THR A 42 -1.28 -14.57 16.66
C THR A 42 -0.79 -13.23 17.22
N ALA A 43 -1.47 -12.14 16.85
CA ALA A 43 -1.22 -10.82 17.44
C ALA A 43 -1.36 -10.85 18.98
N GLU A 44 -2.38 -11.54 19.50
CA GLU A 44 -2.62 -11.71 20.94
C GLU A 44 -1.43 -12.38 21.64
N GLN A 45 -0.90 -13.47 21.06
CA GLN A 45 0.27 -14.16 21.59
C GLN A 45 1.49 -13.24 21.60
N CYS A 46 1.76 -12.55 20.49
CA CYS A 46 2.88 -11.62 20.41
C CYS A 46 2.78 -10.53 21.47
N TYR A 47 1.68 -9.78 21.54
CA TYR A 47 1.56 -8.67 22.47
C TYR A 47 1.56 -9.12 23.94
N ARG A 48 0.89 -10.22 24.28
CA ARG A 48 0.89 -10.71 25.68
C ARG A 48 2.27 -11.20 26.12
N LEU A 49 2.92 -12.02 25.30
CA LEU A 49 4.19 -12.66 25.66
C LEU A 49 5.39 -11.73 25.57
N THR A 50 5.23 -10.58 24.91
CA THR A 50 6.22 -9.50 24.86
C THR A 50 5.84 -8.32 25.75
N GLU A 51 4.82 -8.46 26.61
CA GLU A 51 4.36 -7.43 27.55
C GLU A 51 4.02 -6.08 26.88
N GLY A 52 3.44 -6.14 25.67
CA GLY A 52 3.08 -4.98 24.86
C GLY A 52 4.23 -4.30 24.14
N ARG A 53 5.47 -4.78 24.28
CA ARG A 53 6.64 -4.19 23.64
C ARG A 53 6.85 -4.66 22.21
N GLY A 54 6.28 -5.81 21.84
CA GLY A 54 6.40 -6.38 20.51
C GLY A 54 5.80 -5.50 19.42
N ILE A 55 6.55 -5.33 18.34
CA ILE A 55 6.10 -4.67 17.12
C ILE A 55 5.65 -5.77 16.15
N PHE A 56 4.34 -5.86 15.93
CA PHE A 56 3.74 -6.99 15.22
C PHE A 56 3.12 -6.58 13.88
N ALA A 57 3.35 -7.40 12.86
CA ALA A 57 2.60 -7.38 11.60
C ALA A 57 2.34 -8.81 11.12
N SER A 58 1.30 -9.00 10.32
CA SER A 58 0.94 -10.31 9.79
C SER A 58 0.53 -10.26 8.32
N GLY A 59 0.55 -11.41 7.65
CA GLY A 59 0.06 -11.52 6.28
C GLY A 59 -1.47 -11.48 6.21
N SER A 60 -2.11 -12.13 7.19
CA SER A 60 -3.57 -12.22 7.34
C SER A 60 -4.10 -11.26 8.42
N PRO A 61 -5.37 -10.83 8.35
CA PRO A 61 -5.96 -9.94 9.36
C PRO A 61 -6.07 -10.61 10.74
N PHE A 62 -5.81 -9.82 11.78
CA PHE A 62 -6.18 -10.12 13.17
C PHE A 62 -7.00 -8.99 13.75
N SER A 63 -7.88 -9.32 14.70
CA SER A 63 -8.63 -8.33 15.49
C SER A 63 -7.71 -7.45 16.34
N LYS A 64 -8.21 -6.29 16.77
CA LYS A 64 -7.53 -5.45 17.77
C LYS A 64 -7.30 -6.22 19.08
N VAL A 65 -6.21 -5.90 19.76
CA VAL A 65 -5.79 -6.55 21.01
C VAL A 65 -5.74 -5.50 22.11
N THR A 66 -6.51 -5.68 23.20
CA THR A 66 -6.45 -4.82 24.37
C THR A 66 -5.76 -5.56 25.52
N LEU A 67 -4.65 -5.00 26.00
CA LEU A 67 -3.87 -5.56 27.10
C LEU A 67 -4.49 -5.19 28.47
N PRO A 68 -4.14 -5.92 29.55
CA PRO A 68 -4.63 -5.63 30.91
C PRO A 68 -4.30 -4.21 31.43
N ASN A 69 -3.26 -3.57 30.89
CA ASN A 69 -2.90 -2.18 31.21
C ASN A 69 -3.80 -1.14 30.52
N GLY A 70 -4.81 -1.57 29.74
CA GLY A 70 -5.73 -0.72 29.00
C GLY A 70 -5.25 -0.30 27.60
N GLN A 71 -3.99 -0.58 27.25
CA GLN A 71 -3.45 -0.25 25.92
C GLN A 71 -4.10 -1.14 24.85
N THR A 72 -4.53 -0.52 23.74
CA THR A 72 -5.14 -1.22 22.61
C THR A 72 -4.26 -1.11 21.37
N PHE A 73 -3.94 -2.25 20.78
CA PHE A 73 -3.14 -2.38 19.57
C PHE A 73 -4.01 -2.78 18.37
N PHE A 74 -3.66 -2.25 17.21
CA PHE A 74 -4.30 -2.56 15.94
C PHE A 74 -3.26 -3.19 15.00
N PRO A 75 -3.13 -4.53 15.00
CA PRO A 75 -2.06 -5.20 14.25
C PRO A 75 -2.17 -4.91 12.75
N GLY A 76 -1.08 -4.40 12.18
CA GLY A 76 -0.98 -4.07 10.75
C GLY A 76 -0.85 -5.32 9.87
N GLN A 77 -1.28 -5.20 8.61
CA GLN A 77 -1.16 -6.27 7.62
C GLN A 77 -0.05 -5.96 6.61
N GLY A 78 0.99 -6.79 6.59
CA GLY A 78 2.04 -6.77 5.56
C GLY A 78 1.56 -7.41 4.27
N ASN A 79 0.58 -6.79 3.62
CA ASN A 79 -0.09 -7.33 2.44
C ASN A 79 0.48 -6.71 1.15
N ASN A 80 0.68 -7.54 0.13
CA ASN A 80 1.10 -7.12 -1.21
C ASN A 80 0.17 -6.07 -1.83
N ALA A 81 -1.08 -5.96 -1.36
CA ALA A 81 -2.06 -4.95 -1.75
C ALA A 81 -1.56 -3.50 -1.57
N TYR A 82 -0.58 -3.23 -0.70
CA TYR A 82 0.05 -1.91 -0.62
C TYR A 82 1.01 -1.61 -1.78
N VAL A 83 1.49 -2.64 -2.48
CA VAL A 83 2.58 -2.52 -3.46
C VAL A 83 2.04 -2.60 -4.89
N PHE A 84 1.42 -3.73 -5.27
CA PHE A 84 1.13 -4.00 -6.67
C PHE A 84 0.20 -2.97 -7.35
N PRO A 85 -0.82 -2.38 -6.70
CA PRO A 85 -1.68 -1.42 -7.38
C PRO A 85 -0.94 -0.12 -7.73
N GLY A 86 -0.18 0.42 -6.78
CA GLY A 86 0.60 1.64 -7.00
C GLY A 86 1.75 1.45 -8.00
N VAL A 87 2.45 0.31 -7.91
CA VAL A 87 3.50 -0.04 -8.87
C VAL A 87 2.94 -0.18 -10.28
N ALA A 88 1.85 -0.95 -10.45
CA ALA A 88 1.23 -1.14 -11.76
C ALA A 88 0.75 0.19 -12.34
N LEU A 89 0.06 1.02 -11.55
CA LEU A 89 -0.39 2.33 -11.99
C LEU A 89 0.78 3.22 -12.44
N GLY A 90 1.86 3.29 -11.66
CA GLY A 90 3.05 4.08 -12.02
C GLY A 90 3.74 3.59 -13.29
N VAL A 91 3.95 2.28 -13.40
CA VAL A 91 4.58 1.64 -14.56
C VAL A 91 3.76 1.86 -15.83
N ILE A 92 2.44 1.68 -15.77
CA ILE A 92 1.53 1.90 -16.90
C ILE A 92 1.51 3.39 -17.28
N ALA A 93 1.42 4.29 -16.30
CA ALA A 93 1.31 5.73 -16.53
C ALA A 93 2.51 6.33 -17.27
N CYS A 94 3.74 5.87 -17.00
CA CYS A 94 4.95 6.39 -17.66
C CYS A 94 5.63 5.38 -18.60
N GLY A 95 5.05 4.20 -18.79
CA GLY A 95 5.53 3.16 -19.73
C GLY A 95 6.94 2.69 -19.44
N VAL A 96 7.22 2.42 -18.16
CA VAL A 96 8.47 1.76 -17.78
C VAL A 96 8.53 0.37 -18.43
N ARG A 97 9.67 0.06 -19.07
CA ARG A 97 9.84 -1.21 -19.81
C ARG A 97 10.33 -2.37 -18.94
N HIS A 98 11.08 -2.05 -17.89
CA HIS A 98 11.69 -3.02 -16.99
C HIS A 98 11.53 -2.54 -15.55
N ILE A 99 11.00 -3.40 -14.70
CA ILE A 99 10.77 -3.09 -13.28
C ILE A 99 12.02 -3.54 -12.50
N SER A 100 12.82 -2.59 -12.02
CA SER A 100 14.01 -2.88 -11.18
C SER A 100 13.65 -2.94 -9.70
N ASP A 101 14.59 -3.44 -8.88
CA ASP A 101 14.46 -3.45 -7.42
C ASP A 101 14.30 -2.04 -6.83
N ASP A 102 14.85 -1.01 -7.49
CA ASP A 102 14.71 0.39 -7.06
C ASP A 102 13.24 0.83 -7.03
N ILE A 103 12.41 0.36 -7.97
CA ILE A 103 10.97 0.67 -7.99
C ILE A 103 10.30 0.10 -6.73
N PHE A 104 10.68 -1.11 -6.31
CA PHE A 104 10.15 -1.72 -5.09
C PHE A 104 10.66 -1.02 -3.84
N LEU A 105 11.92 -0.57 -3.81
CA LEU A 105 12.48 0.21 -2.71
C LEU A 105 11.74 1.56 -2.55
N ILE A 106 11.58 2.31 -3.64
CA ILE A 106 10.83 3.59 -3.63
C ILE A 106 9.39 3.36 -3.20
N THR A 107 8.79 2.24 -3.62
CA THR A 107 7.45 1.86 -3.17
C THR A 107 7.40 1.60 -1.67
N ALA A 108 8.37 0.86 -1.12
CA ALA A 108 8.44 0.59 0.31
C ALA A 108 8.60 1.88 1.14
N GLU A 109 9.48 2.78 0.71
CA GLU A 109 9.66 4.10 1.31
C GLU A 109 8.40 4.97 1.22
N SER A 110 7.67 4.86 0.11
CA SER A 110 6.40 5.58 -0.09
C SER A 110 5.33 5.08 0.87
N ILE A 111 5.20 3.77 1.06
CA ILE A 111 4.25 3.19 2.02
C ILE A 111 4.62 3.61 3.45
N ALA A 112 5.90 3.54 3.81
CA ALA A 112 6.36 3.92 5.15
C ALA A 112 6.10 5.41 5.46
N ALA A 113 6.24 6.29 4.47
CA ALA A 113 5.96 7.72 4.62
C ALA A 113 4.48 8.05 4.89
N GLU A 114 3.56 7.13 4.59
CA GLU A 114 2.13 7.30 4.83
C GLU A 114 1.70 6.81 6.22
N VAL A 115 2.61 6.23 7.00
CA VAL A 115 2.34 5.80 8.38
C VAL A 115 2.52 7.00 9.32
N THR A 116 1.42 7.44 9.95
CA THR A 116 1.46 8.56 10.88
C THR A 116 1.97 8.16 12.27
N GLU A 117 2.39 9.13 13.07
CA GLU A 117 2.73 8.92 14.50
C GLU A 117 1.57 8.29 15.28
N GLN A 118 0.32 8.65 14.95
CA GLN A 118 -0.85 8.02 15.55
C GLN A 118 -0.94 6.54 15.17
N ASN A 119 -0.65 6.18 13.93
CA ASN A 119 -0.63 4.78 13.51
C ASN A 119 0.43 4.00 14.28
N LEU A 120 1.63 4.55 14.45
CA LEU A 120 2.70 3.94 15.23
C LEU A 120 2.34 3.79 16.71
N ALA A 121 1.70 4.80 17.30
CA ALA A 121 1.22 4.78 18.68
C ALA A 121 0.15 3.69 18.91
N GLU A 122 -0.67 3.41 17.89
CA GLU A 122 -1.64 2.31 17.84
C GLU A 122 -1.01 0.94 17.53
N GLY A 123 0.30 0.89 17.29
CA GLY A 123 1.05 -0.33 16.94
C GLY A 123 0.94 -0.77 15.48
N ARG A 124 0.46 0.10 14.59
CA ARG A 124 0.35 -0.18 13.15
C ARG A 124 1.68 0.14 12.46
N LEU A 125 2.14 -0.78 11.61
CA LEU A 125 3.32 -0.59 10.75
C LEU A 125 2.98 -0.20 9.31
N TYR A 126 1.70 -0.24 8.96
CA TYR A 126 1.18 0.07 7.63
C TYR A 126 0.07 1.10 7.77
N PRO A 127 -0.15 1.95 6.74
CA PRO A 127 -1.25 2.89 6.75
C PRO A 127 -2.59 2.13 6.82
N PRO A 128 -3.68 2.77 7.25
CA PRO A 128 -5.02 2.16 7.23
C PRO A 128 -5.44 1.68 5.82
N LEU A 129 -6.12 0.53 5.73
CA LEU A 129 -6.52 -0.07 4.44
C LEU A 129 -7.54 0.75 3.65
N ASP A 130 -8.33 1.61 4.30
CA ASP A 130 -9.26 2.52 3.64
C ASP A 130 -8.54 3.62 2.84
N SER A 131 -7.31 3.96 3.19
CA SER A 131 -6.44 4.91 2.47
C SER A 131 -5.65 4.28 1.31
N ILE A 132 -5.88 3.00 0.98
CA ILE A 132 -5.06 2.25 0.03
C ILE A 132 -5.03 2.85 -1.38
N ARG A 133 -6.11 3.52 -1.80
CA ARG A 133 -6.19 4.17 -3.13
C ARG A 133 -5.28 5.39 -3.19
N GLU A 134 -5.30 6.21 -2.15
CA GLU A 134 -4.45 7.38 -1.99
C GLU A 134 -2.97 6.97 -1.88
N VAL A 135 -2.67 5.93 -1.11
CA VAL A 135 -1.32 5.34 -1.02
C VAL A 135 -0.85 4.88 -2.40
N SER A 136 -1.70 4.17 -3.14
CA SER A 136 -1.37 3.68 -4.50
C SER A 136 -1.10 4.83 -5.48
N LEU A 137 -1.88 5.90 -5.41
CA LEU A 137 -1.68 7.09 -6.22
C LEU A 137 -0.33 7.75 -5.92
N LYS A 138 0.02 7.92 -4.64
CA LYS A 138 1.30 8.53 -4.23
C LYS A 138 2.50 7.70 -4.66
N ILE A 139 2.41 6.37 -4.53
CA ILE A 139 3.42 5.43 -5.05
C ILE A 139 3.60 5.64 -6.56
N ALA A 140 2.50 5.64 -7.32
CA ALA A 140 2.54 5.80 -8.76
C ALA A 140 3.19 7.13 -9.18
N VAL A 141 2.85 8.23 -8.51
CA VAL A 141 3.46 9.55 -8.78
C VAL A 141 4.96 9.53 -8.52
N LYS A 142 5.42 8.92 -7.42
CA LYS A 142 6.86 8.78 -7.12
C LYS A 142 7.59 7.91 -8.15
N ILE A 143 6.98 6.82 -8.60
CA ILE A 143 7.55 5.97 -9.66
C ILE A 143 7.65 6.74 -10.97
N VAL A 144 6.61 7.50 -11.33
CA VAL A 144 6.60 8.33 -12.55
C VAL A 144 7.71 9.38 -12.48
N ASP A 145 7.83 10.10 -11.37
CA ASP A 145 8.89 11.09 -11.16
C ASP A 145 10.29 10.47 -11.25
N TRP A 146 10.50 9.33 -10.58
CA TRP A 146 11.75 8.60 -10.63
C TRP A 146 12.09 8.10 -12.04
N ALA A 147 11.11 7.55 -12.76
CA ALA A 147 11.29 6.99 -14.09
C ALA A 147 11.73 8.05 -15.12
N TYR A 148 11.14 9.26 -15.07
CA TYR A 148 11.60 10.37 -15.94
C TYR A 148 13.01 10.83 -15.58
N LYS A 149 13.32 10.99 -14.29
CA LYS A 149 14.67 11.39 -13.82
C LYS A 149 15.77 10.42 -14.25
N HIS A 150 15.45 9.13 -14.39
CA HIS A 150 16.41 8.08 -14.74
C HIS A 150 16.34 7.68 -16.22
N GLY A 151 15.54 8.37 -17.05
CA GLY A 151 15.41 8.07 -18.48
C GLY A 151 14.76 6.71 -18.78
N LEU A 152 13.95 6.18 -17.86
CA LEU A 152 13.26 4.89 -17.98
C LEU A 152 11.81 5.01 -18.45
N ALA A 153 11.24 6.21 -18.38
CA ALA A 153 9.91 6.50 -18.93
C ALA A 153 9.91 6.44 -20.46
N SER A 154 8.84 5.89 -21.05
CA SER A 154 8.67 5.79 -22.51
C SER A 154 7.64 6.77 -23.08
N TRP A 155 6.77 7.34 -22.25
CA TRP A 155 5.74 8.28 -22.71
C TRP A 155 6.32 9.68 -22.72
N TYR A 156 6.09 10.42 -23.81
CA TYR A 156 6.60 11.79 -23.96
C TYR A 156 5.54 12.68 -24.64
N PRO A 157 5.52 13.99 -24.33
CA PRO A 157 6.42 14.70 -23.41
C PRO A 157 6.17 14.36 -21.93
N GLU A 158 7.19 14.62 -21.08
CA GLU A 158 7.05 14.49 -19.63
C GLU A 158 5.92 15.41 -19.10
N PRO A 159 4.95 14.89 -18.32
CA PRO A 159 3.89 15.71 -17.75
C PRO A 159 4.44 16.77 -16.80
N ALA A 160 4.00 18.02 -16.99
CA ALA A 160 4.35 19.14 -16.10
C ALA A 160 3.81 18.91 -14.67
N ASP A 161 2.58 18.40 -14.55
CA ASP A 161 1.97 17.98 -13.29
C ASP A 161 1.74 16.46 -13.31
N LYS A 162 2.66 15.73 -12.66
CA LYS A 162 2.64 14.26 -12.60
C LYS A 162 1.48 13.76 -11.75
N GLU A 163 1.09 14.48 -10.70
CA GLU A 163 -0.01 14.06 -9.83
C GLU A 163 -1.35 14.18 -10.57
N ALA A 164 -1.60 15.32 -11.21
CA ALA A 164 -2.80 15.50 -12.02
C ALA A 164 -2.83 14.53 -13.21
N PHE A 165 -1.68 14.23 -13.82
CA PHE A 165 -1.59 13.25 -14.90
C PHE A 165 -1.98 11.85 -14.43
N VAL A 166 -1.37 11.35 -13.36
CA VAL A 166 -1.68 10.00 -12.85
C VAL A 166 -3.13 9.92 -12.38
N LYS A 167 -3.66 10.94 -11.69
CA LYS A 167 -5.07 10.98 -11.25
C LYS A 167 -6.05 10.78 -12.40
N ARG A 168 -5.79 11.34 -13.59
CA ARG A 168 -6.65 11.20 -14.78
C ARG A 168 -6.66 9.78 -15.36
N LEU A 169 -5.66 8.96 -15.06
CA LEU A 169 -5.56 7.58 -15.52
C LEU A 169 -6.24 6.59 -14.57
N VAL A 170 -6.59 7.03 -13.35
CA VAL A 170 -7.25 6.18 -12.35
C VAL A 170 -8.71 5.95 -12.76
N TYR A 171 -9.14 4.70 -12.68
CA TYR A 171 -10.53 4.31 -12.90
C TYR A 171 -11.51 5.07 -11.99
N SER A 172 -12.57 5.61 -12.59
CA SER A 172 -13.72 6.16 -11.88
C SER A 172 -14.83 5.10 -11.79
N PRO A 173 -15.42 4.87 -10.60
CA PRO A 173 -16.59 3.99 -10.46
C PRO A 173 -17.89 4.67 -10.93
N ASP A 174 -17.87 5.95 -11.26
CA ASP A 174 -19.04 6.67 -11.74
C ASP A 174 -19.44 6.22 -13.15
N TYR A 175 -20.74 6.25 -13.45
CA TYR A 175 -21.21 5.92 -14.79
C TYR A 175 -20.82 7.00 -15.80
N ASP A 176 -20.28 6.57 -16.93
CA ASP A 176 -20.09 7.44 -18.09
C ASP A 176 -21.43 7.78 -18.76
N SER A 177 -21.48 8.95 -19.40
CA SER A 177 -22.61 9.30 -20.27
C SER A 177 -22.50 8.54 -21.60
N PHE A 178 -23.58 7.87 -21.97
CA PHE A 178 -23.74 7.24 -23.29
C PHE A 178 -24.54 8.13 -24.27
N VAL A 179 -24.94 9.33 -23.83
CA VAL A 179 -25.60 10.32 -24.68
C VAL A 179 -24.57 10.95 -25.59
N ILE A 180 -24.93 11.16 -26.86
CA ILE A 180 -24.06 11.83 -27.84
C ILE A 180 -23.83 13.27 -27.38
N ASP A 181 -22.57 13.69 -27.41
CA ASP A 181 -22.20 15.08 -27.17
C ASP A 181 -22.57 15.93 -28.40
N ASP A 182 -23.77 16.50 -28.39
CA ASP A 182 -24.26 17.37 -29.44
C ASP A 182 -23.89 18.84 -29.18
N TYR A 183 -23.29 19.48 -30.18
CA TYR A 183 -22.99 20.91 -30.16
C TYR A 183 -23.34 21.55 -31.49
N ARG A 184 -23.73 22.83 -31.47
CA ARG A 184 -24.12 23.57 -32.66
C ARG A 184 -22.95 24.37 -33.23
N TRP A 185 -22.83 24.32 -34.55
CA TRP A 185 -21.94 25.20 -35.29
C TRP A 185 -22.56 26.61 -35.42
N PRO A 186 -21.76 27.63 -35.77
CA PRO A 186 -22.31 28.95 -36.10
C PRO A 186 -23.43 28.84 -37.14
N PRO A 187 -24.59 29.52 -36.97
CA PRO A 187 -25.78 29.30 -37.81
C PRO A 187 -25.54 29.43 -39.32
N ALA A 188 -24.67 30.35 -39.74
CA ALA A 188 -24.31 30.54 -41.15
C ALA A 188 -23.62 29.31 -41.76
N ALA A 189 -22.86 28.55 -40.96
CA ALA A 189 -22.18 27.33 -41.39
C ALA A 189 -23.08 26.07 -41.32
N MET A 190 -24.27 26.19 -40.73
CA MET A 190 -25.27 25.11 -40.66
C MET A 190 -26.37 25.24 -41.73
N GLN A 191 -26.29 26.25 -42.61
CA GLN A 191 -27.27 26.42 -43.68
C GLN A 191 -27.11 25.28 -44.71
N THR A 192 -28.20 24.57 -44.97
CA THR A 192 -28.27 23.58 -46.06
C THR A 192 -28.46 24.32 -47.38
N GLN A 193 -27.68 23.96 -48.39
CA GLN A 193 -27.90 24.46 -49.76
C GLN A 193 -28.95 23.58 -50.45
N ASP A 194 -29.93 24.22 -51.09
CA ASP A 194 -30.82 23.53 -52.03
C ASP A 194 -30.04 23.35 -53.35
N VAL A 195 -29.70 22.10 -53.69
CA VAL A 195 -29.04 21.71 -54.96
C VAL A 195 -30.06 21.12 -55.91
#